data_AF-A0A7W0C6I3-F1
#
_entry.id   AF-A0A7W0C6I3-F1
#
_cell.length_a   1.000
_cell.length_b   1.000
_cell.length_c   1.000
_cell.angle_alpha   90.00
_cell.angle_beta   90.00
_cell.angle_gamma   90.00
#
_symmetry.space_group_name_H-M   'P 1'
#
loop_
_entity.id
_entity.type
_entity.pdbx_description
1 polymer ?
#
loop_
_entity_poly.entity_id
_entity_poly.type
_entity_poly.pdbx_seq_one_letter_code
_entity_poly.pdbx_strand_id
1 'polypeptide(L)' 'MTVAGLIKAAAMLLAAGILGNWFLSEVKQAKINKKPWYSPYLSVPGLLILLALSLPVIAWLVQK' A
#
# COMPACT_ATOMS: atom_id res chain seq x y z
N MET A 1 8.59 24.55 10.22
CA MET A 1 8.26 23.66 9.08
C MET A 1 9.04 24.13 7.87
N THR A 2 9.98 23.34 7.36
CA THR A 2 10.73 23.71 6.15
C THR A 2 9.90 23.40 4.90
N VAL A 3 10.08 24.19 3.83
CA VAL A 3 9.40 23.97 2.54
C VAL A 3 9.66 22.55 2.01
N ALA A 4 10.86 22.02 2.23
CA ALA A 4 11.22 20.64 1.89
C ALA A 4 10.37 19.60 2.64
N GLY A 5 9.96 19.86 3.89
CA GLY A 5 9.09 18.97 4.66
C GLY A 5 7.68 18.89 4.09
N LEU A 6 7.13 20.02 3.65
CA LEU A 6 5.83 20.09 2.97
C LEU A 6 5.82 19.29 1.67
N ILE A 7 6.88 19.42 0.86
CA ILE A 7 7.02 18.67 -0.40
C ILE A 7 7.09 17.16 -0.13
N LYS A 8 7.87 16.73 0.87
CA LYS A 8 7.94 15.31 1.24
C LYS A 8 6.58 14.77 1.70
N ALA A 9 5.87 15.51 2.54
CA ALA A 9 4.54 15.11 3.01
C ALA A 9 3.55 15.00 1.83
N ALA A 10 3.53 15.97 0.93
CA ALA A 10 2.69 15.94 -0.27
C ALA A 10 3.02 14.73 -1.16
N ALA A 11 4.31 14.45 -1.37
CA ALA A 11 4.76 13.30 -2.15
C ALA A 11 4.33 11.97 -1.51
N MET A 12 4.42 11.84 -0.18
CA MET A 12 3.95 10.64 0.53
C MET A 12 2.44 10.44 0.41
N LEU A 13 1.66 11.52 0.53
CA LEU A 13 0.20 11.48 0.37
C LEU A 13 -0.20 11.07 -1.06
N LEU A 14 0.46 11.64 -2.07
CA LEU A 14 0.24 11.27 -3.47
C LEU A 14 0.59 9.80 -3.73
N ALA A 15 1.75 9.34 -3.25
CA ALA A 15 2.16 7.95 -3.38
C ALA A 15 1.14 6.99 -2.74
N ALA A 16 0.67 7.30 -1.52
CA ALA A 16 -0.34 6.52 -0.84
C ALA A 16 -1.68 6.51 -1.60
N GLY A 17 -2.11 7.66 -2.14
CA GLY A 17 -3.32 7.77 -2.94
C GLY A 17 -3.26 6.96 -4.23
N ILE A 18 -2.14 7.02 -4.96
CA ILE A 18 -1.92 6.25 -6.19
C ILE A 18 -1.95 4.75 -5.91
N LEU A 19 -1.23 4.30 -4.88
CA LEU A 19 -1.19 2.90 -4.46
C LEU A 19 -2.58 2.38 -4.04
N GLY A 20 -3.31 3.17 -3.24
CA GLY A 20 -4.66 2.85 -2.79
C GLY A 20 -5.66 2.75 -3.94
N ASN A 21 -5.61 3.68 -4.89
CA ASN A 21 -6.48 3.65 -6.06
C ASN A 21 -6.19 2.43 -6.96
N TRP A 22 -4.91 2.06 -7.09
CA TRP A 22 -4.52 0.86 -7.82
C TRP A 22 -5.05 -0.41 -7.14
N PHE A 23 -4.91 -0.52 -5.81
CA PHE A 23 -5.47 -1.65 -5.05
C PHE A 23 -7.00 -1.72 -5.16
N LEU A 24 -7.70 -0.57 -5.10
CA LEU A 24 -9.15 -0.53 -5.27
C LEU A 24 -9.59 -1.01 -6.67
N SER A 25 -8.81 -0.71 -7.71
CA SER A 25 -9.04 -1.23 -9.06
C SER A 25 -8.95 -2.76 -9.09
N GLU A 26 -7.92 -3.34 -8.45
CA GLU A 26 -7.76 -4.80 -8.33
C GLU A 26 -8.88 -5.44 -7.52
N VAL A 27 -9.32 -4.82 -6.42
CA VAL A 27 -10.48 -5.28 -5.64
C VAL A 27 -11.75 -5.27 -6.47
N LYS A 28 -11.98 -4.21 -7.26
CA LYS A 28 -13.12 -4.12 -8.18
C LYS A 28 -13.07 -5.22 -9.24
N GLN A 29 -11.90 -5.47 -9.83
CA GLN A 29 -11.71 -6.54 -10.81
C GLN A 29 -11.89 -7.93 -10.20
N ALA A 30 -11.39 -8.16 -8.99
CA ALA A 30 -11.59 -9.42 -8.27
C ALA A 30 -13.08 -9.67 -7.96
N LYS A 31 -13.82 -8.62 -7.58
CA LYS A 31 -15.26 -8.68 -7.34
C LYS A 31 -16.05 -9.02 -8.61
N ILE A 32 -15.71 -8.38 -9.74
CA ILE A 32 -16.32 -8.68 -11.05
C ILE A 32 -16.07 -10.14 -11.44
N ASN A 33 -14.85 -10.63 -11.22
CA ASN A 33 -14.44 -11.99 -11.54
C ASN A 33 -14.86 -13.04 -10.49
N LYS A 34 -15.66 -12.68 -9.48
CA LYS A 34 -16.05 -13.54 -8.34
C LYS A 34 -14.87 -14.27 -7.69
N LYS A 35 -13.69 -13.65 -7.70
CA LYS A 35 -12.49 -14.19 -7.05
C LYS A 35 -12.64 -14.11 -5.53
N PRO A 36 -11.99 -15.01 -4.77
CA PRO A 36 -12.05 -15.00 -3.32
C PRO A 36 -11.48 -13.70 -2.73
N TRP A 37 -11.89 -13.33 -1.50
CA TRP A 37 -11.52 -12.04 -0.88
C TRP A 37 -10.03 -11.79 -0.87
N TYR A 38 -9.22 -12.86 -0.82
CA TYR A 38 -7.77 -12.78 -0.60
C TYR A 38 -7.01 -12.57 -1.90
N SER A 39 -7.68 -12.74 -3.04
CA SER A 39 -7.07 -12.60 -4.35
C SER A 39 -6.47 -11.21 -4.62
N PRO A 40 -7.05 -10.08 -4.19
CA PRO A 40 -6.44 -8.76 -4.36
C PRO A 40 -5.12 -8.61 -3.61
N TYR A 41 -4.91 -9.33 -2.50
CA TYR A 41 -3.64 -9.28 -1.76
C TYR A 41 -2.51 -10.02 -2.46
N LEU A 42 -2.83 -10.93 -3.39
CA LEU A 42 -1.85 -11.63 -4.24
C LEU A 42 -1.46 -10.80 -5.48
N SER A 43 -2.11 -9.66 -5.71
CA SER A 43 -1.75 -8.74 -6.80
C SER A 43 -0.52 -7.91 -6.44
N VAL A 44 0.14 -7.35 -7.47
CA VAL A 44 1.30 -6.44 -7.30
C VAL A 44 1.02 -5.32 -6.28
N PRO A 45 -0.08 -4.55 -6.36
CA PRO A 45 -0.37 -3.52 -5.37
C PRO A 45 -0.70 -4.10 -3.99
N GLY A 46 -1.34 -5.28 -3.93
CA GLY A 46 -1.63 -5.96 -2.66
C GLY A 46 -0.37 -6.38 -1.91
N LEU A 47 0.63 -6.90 -2.62
CA LEU A 47 1.94 -7.27 -2.06
C LEU A 47 2.71 -6.05 -1.55
N LEU A 48 2.65 -4.92 -2.26
CA LEU A 48 3.25 -3.66 -1.79
C LEU A 48 2.63 -3.18 -0.48
N ILE A 49 1.30 -3.31 -0.33
CA ILE A 49 0.60 -2.98 0.92
C ILE A 49 1.01 -3.94 2.04
N LEU A 50 1.07 -5.24 1.76
CA LEU A 50 1.52 -6.26 2.72
C LEU A 50 2.95 -6.00 3.20
N LEU A 51 3.87 -5.67 2.27
CA LEU A 51 5.24 -5.30 2.61
C LEU A 51 5.26 -4.06 3.50
N ALA A 52 4.50 -3.02 3.13
CA ALA A 52 4.40 -1.79 3.92
C ALA A 52 3.88 -2.03 5.34
N LEU A 53 2.89 -2.91 5.51
CA LEU A 53 2.36 -3.33 6.81
C LEU A 53 3.34 -4.19 7.61
N SER A 54 4.16 -5.01 6.94
CA SER A 54 5.16 -5.87 7.59
C SER A 54 6.41 -5.12 8.04
N LEU A 55 6.76 -4.01 7.39
CA LEU A 55 7.94 -3.19 7.72
C LEU A 55 8.08 -2.81 9.20
N PRO A 56 7.06 -2.29 9.91
CA PRO A 56 7.19 -1.97 11.32
C PRO A 56 7.45 -3.20 12.19
N VAL A 57 6.88 -4.35 11.83
CA VAL A 57 7.12 -5.62 12.55
C VAL A 57 8.56 -6.08 12.34
N ILE A 58 9.05 -6.03 11.10
CA ILE A 58 10.44 -6.38 10.75
C ILE A 58 11.41 -5.42 11.46
N ALA A 59 11.14 -4.12 11.43
CA ALA A 59 11.97 -3.12 12.10
C ALA A 59 12.04 -3.35 13.61
N TRP A 60 10.91 -3.71 14.24
CA TRP A 60 10.87 -4.06 15.66
C TRP A 60 11.68 -5.32 15.99
N LEU A 61 11.63 -6.34 15.12
CA LEU A 61 12.42 -7.56 15.30
C LEU A 61 13.92 -7.35 15.11
N VAL A 62 14.33 -6.46 14.19
CA VAL A 62 15.74 -6.17 13.90
C VAL A 62 16.38 -5.24 14.93
N GLN A 63 15.61 -4.32 15.53
CA GLN A 63 16.10 -3.43 16.60
C GLN A 63 16.18 -4.10 17.98
N LYS A 64 15.78 -5.37 18.07
CA LYS A 64 15.85 -6.18 19.29
C LYS A 64 17.13 -7.02 19.30
#